data_AF-A0A0F9HXH8-F1
#
_entry.id   AF-A0A0F9HXH8-F1
#
_cell.length_a   1.000
_cell.length_b   1.000
_cell.length_c   1.000
_cell.angle_alpha   90.00
_cell.angle_beta   90.00
_cell.angle_gamma   90.00
#
_symmetry.space_group_name_H-M   'P 1'
#
loop_
_entity.id
_entity.type
_entity.pdbx_description
1 polymer ?
#
loop_
_entity_poly.entity_id
_entity_poly.type
_entity_poly.pdbx_seq_one_letter_code
_entity_poly.pdbx_strand_id
1 'polypeptide(L)'
;MQLTELFQDLMKKVGANMRVYLSHSIRGLKGTDATHEDMRKNCEAIKKVAEFIRERISGIDLYVPAENETFVLIAFDKEYITEEQILDVDCTIIDDCDAVICRVEAIGDQLQGGRKIEIDHAEATNKPYIVFAHAYEAVNWLVHQIMKGDY
;
A
#
# COMPACT_ATOMS: atom_id res chain seq x y z
N MET A 1 24.95 -22.32 -8.92
CA MET A 1 23.69 -21.82 -8.35
C MET A 1 24.03 -20.60 -7.53
N GLN A 2 23.65 -19.42 -8.01
CA GLN A 2 23.89 -18.16 -7.29
C GLN A 2 22.91 -18.05 -6.12
N LEU A 3 23.30 -17.39 -5.02
CA LEU A 3 22.47 -17.24 -3.81
C LEU A 3 21.05 -16.72 -4.11
N THR A 4 20.93 -15.90 -5.15
CA THR A 4 19.70 -15.33 -5.69
C THR A 4 18.72 -16.38 -6.22
N GLU A 5 19.21 -17.42 -6.90
CA GLU A 5 18.36 -18.50 -7.44
C GLU A 5 17.82 -19.38 -6.32
N LEU A 6 18.64 -19.66 -5.30
CA LEU A 6 18.25 -20.45 -4.15
C LEU A 6 17.20 -19.71 -3.29
N PHE A 7 17.35 -18.39 -3.14
CA PHE A 7 16.38 -17.55 -2.45
C PHE A 7 15.03 -17.50 -3.19
N GLN A 8 15.03 -17.31 -4.52
CA GLN A 8 13.81 -17.35 -5.31
C GLN A 8 13.13 -18.72 -5.29
N ASP A 9 13.90 -19.81 -5.31
CA ASP A 9 13.38 -21.18 -5.23
C ASP A 9 12.81 -21.49 -3.83
N LEU A 10 13.45 -21.00 -2.77
CA LEU A 10 12.93 -21.09 -1.40
C LEU A 10 11.60 -20.32 -1.29
N MET A 11 11.56 -19.07 -1.75
CA MET A 11 10.37 -18.22 -1.77
C MET A 11 9.20 -18.83 -2.53
N LYS A 12 9.47 -19.50 -3.66
CA LYS A 12 8.45 -20.27 -4.40
C LYS A 12 7.97 -21.51 -3.63
N LYS A 13 8.84 -22.17 -2.86
CA LYS A 13 8.53 -23.39 -2.11
C LYS A 13 7.78 -23.15 -0.81
N VAL A 14 7.95 -22.00 -0.16
CA VAL A 14 7.25 -21.72 1.11
C VAL A 14 5.76 -21.43 0.88
N GLY A 15 5.34 -21.05 -0.34
CA GLY A 15 3.92 -20.92 -0.71
C GLY A 15 3.12 -19.86 0.07
N ALA A 16 3.75 -19.14 1.01
CA ALA A 16 3.15 -18.07 1.77
C ALA A 16 3.17 -16.79 0.91
N ASN A 17 2.05 -16.51 0.23
CA ASN A 17 1.84 -15.22 -0.39
C ASN A 17 1.45 -14.23 0.71
N MET A 18 2.41 -13.44 1.18
CA MET A 18 2.16 -12.36 2.13
C MET A 18 1.26 -11.33 1.45
N ARG A 19 0.07 -11.06 1.98
CA ARG A 19 -0.83 -10.02 1.46
C ARG A 19 -0.48 -8.67 2.08
N VAL A 20 -0.23 -7.68 1.25
CA VAL A 20 0.29 -6.38 1.68
C VAL A 20 -0.60 -5.27 1.15
N TYR A 21 -1.01 -4.35 2.02
CA TYR A 21 -1.74 -3.14 1.63
C TYR A 21 -0.78 -1.99 1.35
N LEU A 22 -0.83 -1.39 0.16
CA LEU A 22 -0.04 -0.21 -0.21
C LEU A 22 -0.85 1.08 -0.05
N SER A 23 -0.68 1.72 1.11
CA SER A 23 -1.25 3.02 1.43
C SER A 23 -0.51 4.17 0.71
N HIS A 24 -1.26 5.17 0.22
CA HIS A 24 -0.73 6.38 -0.39
C HIS A 24 -1.73 7.54 -0.31
N SER A 25 -1.26 8.76 -0.59
CA SER A 25 -2.16 9.93 -0.64
C SER A 25 -2.77 10.07 -2.02
N ILE A 26 -4.07 9.78 -2.15
CA ILE A 26 -4.83 10.01 -3.39
C ILE A 26 -4.88 11.51 -3.70
N ARG A 27 -5.22 12.34 -2.70
CA ARG A 27 -5.33 13.80 -2.84
C ARG A 27 -3.96 14.53 -2.82
N GLY A 28 -2.88 13.82 -2.50
CA GLY A 28 -1.54 14.39 -2.40
C GLY A 28 -1.45 15.53 -1.38
N LEU A 29 -0.51 16.46 -1.61
CA LEU A 29 -0.31 17.65 -0.76
C LEU A 29 -1.44 18.68 -0.88
N LYS A 30 -2.27 18.58 -1.92
CA LYS A 30 -3.39 19.52 -2.14
C LYS A 30 -4.61 19.21 -1.28
N GLY A 31 -4.70 18.02 -0.70
CA GLY A 31 -5.82 17.65 0.17
C GLY A 31 -7.17 17.87 -0.51
N THR A 32 -8.11 18.53 0.18
CA THR A 32 -9.46 18.81 -0.34
C THR A 32 -9.48 19.67 -1.61
N ASP A 33 -8.38 20.37 -1.93
CA ASP A 33 -8.26 21.20 -3.13
C ASP A 33 -7.72 20.42 -4.35
N ALA A 34 -7.51 19.10 -4.21
CA ALA A 34 -7.05 18.25 -5.30
C ALA A 34 -8.13 18.10 -6.38
N THR A 35 -7.75 18.31 -7.64
CA THR A 35 -8.61 18.00 -8.79
C THR A 35 -8.56 16.52 -9.14
N HIS A 36 -9.52 16.02 -9.94
CA HIS A 36 -9.46 14.63 -10.43
C HIS A 36 -8.18 14.34 -11.23
N GLU A 37 -7.65 15.34 -11.93
CA GLU A 37 -6.37 15.22 -12.64
C GLU A 37 -5.18 15.11 -11.68
N ASP A 38 -5.22 15.80 -10.54
CA ASP A 38 -4.21 15.65 -9.48
C ASP A 38 -4.29 14.26 -8.86
N MET A 39 -5.49 13.81 -8.50
CA MET A 39 -5.73 12.47 -7.93
C MET A 39 -5.26 11.38 -8.89
N ARG A 40 -5.62 11.48 -10.17
CA ARG A 40 -5.16 10.56 -11.22
C ARG A 40 -3.63 10.51 -11.30
N LYS A 41 -2.94 11.66 -11.26
CA LYS A 41 -1.46 11.69 -11.29
C LYS A 41 -0.85 11.00 -10.07
N ASN A 42 -1.42 11.22 -8.89
CA ASN A 42 -0.96 10.58 -7.64
C ASN A 42 -1.18 9.06 -7.71
N CYS A 43 -2.34 8.62 -8.19
CA CYS A 43 -2.66 7.21 -8.39
C CYS A 43 -1.74 6.55 -9.43
N GLU A 44 -1.43 7.22 -10.54
CA GLU A 44 -0.48 6.69 -11.53
C GLU A 44 0.96 6.64 -11.00
N ALA A 45 1.35 7.59 -10.13
CA ALA A 45 2.66 7.56 -9.49
C ALA A 45 2.79 6.36 -8.54
N ILE A 46 1.78 6.09 -7.70
CA ILE A 46 1.84 4.94 -6.78
C ILE A 46 1.78 3.61 -7.51
N LYS A 47 1.04 3.50 -8.62
CA LYS A 47 1.02 2.26 -9.43
C LYS A 47 2.41 1.89 -9.94
N LYS A 48 3.21 2.87 -10.36
CA LYS A 48 4.62 2.64 -10.75
C LYS A 48 5.49 2.17 -9.59
N VAL A 49 5.23 2.68 -8.38
CA VAL A 49 5.89 2.19 -7.16
C VAL A 49 5.48 0.75 -6.88
N ALA A 50 4.20 0.42 -7.02
CA ALA A 50 3.69 -0.94 -6.85
C ALA A 50 4.31 -1.92 -7.86
N GLU A 51 4.37 -1.55 -9.14
CA GLU A 51 5.06 -2.31 -10.20
C GLU A 51 6.52 -2.55 -9.82
N PHE A 52 7.25 -1.51 -9.41
CA PHE A 52 8.64 -1.63 -8.98
C PHE A 52 8.82 -2.64 -7.84
N ILE A 53 7.91 -2.65 -6.85
CA ILE A 53 7.94 -3.59 -5.72
C ILE A 53 7.65 -5.02 -6.21
N ARG A 54 6.59 -5.21 -7.00
CA ARG A 54 6.16 -6.50 -7.56
C ARG A 54 7.25 -7.15 -8.43
N GLU A 55 7.99 -6.35 -9.19
CA GLU A 55 9.12 -6.84 -10.01
C GLU A 55 10.29 -7.39 -9.18
N ARG A 56 10.43 -6.95 -7.92
CA ARG A 56 11.60 -7.25 -7.07
C ARG A 56 11.33 -8.31 -6.02
N ILE A 57 10.07 -8.52 -5.67
CA ILE A 57 9.66 -9.44 -4.63
C ILE A 57 8.63 -10.39 -5.19
N SER A 58 9.03 -11.66 -5.34
CA SER A 58 8.08 -12.75 -5.56
C SER A 58 7.53 -13.24 -4.22
N GLY A 59 6.26 -13.63 -4.17
CA GLY A 59 5.63 -14.18 -2.96
C GLY A 59 4.90 -13.13 -2.11
N ILE A 60 4.57 -11.97 -2.70
CA ILE A 60 3.64 -11.02 -2.11
C ILE A 60 2.40 -10.87 -3.00
N ASP A 61 1.25 -10.67 -2.38
CA ASP A 61 0.04 -10.17 -3.01
C ASP A 61 -0.15 -8.71 -2.58
N LEU A 62 0.14 -7.78 -3.48
CA LEU A 62 0.14 -6.34 -3.16
C LEU A 62 -1.19 -5.71 -3.58
N TYR A 63 -2.03 -5.38 -2.60
CA TYR A 63 -3.26 -4.62 -2.78
C TYR A 63 -2.95 -3.12 -2.86
N VAL A 64 -3.46 -2.45 -3.91
CA VAL A 64 -3.19 -1.03 -4.18
C VAL A 64 -4.51 -0.31 -4.43
N PRO A 65 -5.01 0.54 -3.51
CA PRO A 65 -6.28 1.25 -3.66
C PRO A 65 -6.41 2.04 -4.97
N ALA A 66 -5.30 2.64 -5.43
CA ALA A 66 -5.23 3.39 -6.68
C ALA A 66 -5.62 2.59 -7.93
N GLU A 67 -5.57 1.25 -7.89
CA GLU A 67 -6.02 0.37 -8.98
C GLU A 67 -7.55 0.34 -9.11
N ASN A 68 -8.28 0.69 -8.04
CA ASN A 68 -9.75 0.74 -7.99
C ASN A 68 -10.31 2.18 -8.02
N GLU A 69 -9.44 3.20 -8.09
CA GLU A 69 -9.81 4.61 -7.94
C GLU A 69 -10.92 5.07 -8.89
N THR A 70 -10.92 4.60 -10.14
CA THR A 70 -11.94 5.00 -11.12
C THR A 70 -13.36 4.69 -10.63
N PHE A 71 -13.56 3.52 -10.03
CA PHE A 71 -14.87 3.15 -9.48
C PHE A 71 -15.20 4.00 -8.25
N VAL A 72 -14.25 4.11 -7.32
CA VAL A 72 -14.42 4.83 -6.06
C VAL A 72 -14.78 6.30 -6.32
N LEU A 73 -14.03 6.97 -7.20
CA LEU A 73 -14.27 8.36 -7.57
C LEU A 73 -15.65 8.55 -8.20
N ILE A 74 -16.06 7.69 -9.14
CA ILE A 74 -17.39 7.76 -9.77
C ILE A 74 -18.49 7.56 -8.73
N ALA A 75 -18.34 6.59 -7.82
CA ALA A 75 -19.33 6.30 -6.80
C ALA A 75 -19.44 7.44 -5.77
N PHE A 76 -18.31 8.05 -5.39
CA PHE A 76 -18.23 9.21 -4.51
C PHE A 76 -18.88 10.45 -5.16
N ASP A 77 -18.55 10.76 -6.41
CA ASP A 77 -19.12 11.88 -7.17
C ASP A 77 -20.65 11.76 -7.37
N LYS A 78 -21.16 10.52 -7.37
CA LYS A 78 -22.59 10.22 -7.46
C LYS A 78 -23.28 10.13 -6.10
N GLU A 79 -22.55 10.40 -5.02
CA GLU A 79 -23.03 10.34 -3.64
C GLU A 79 -23.57 8.94 -3.25
N TYR A 80 -23.11 7.88 -3.93
CA TYR A 80 -23.47 6.50 -3.60
C TYR A 80 -22.69 5.97 -2.39
N ILE A 81 -21.50 6.52 -2.17
CA ILE A 81 -20.63 6.23 -1.03
C ILE A 81 -20.06 7.54 -0.47
N THR A 82 -19.85 7.57 0.83
CA THR A 82 -19.21 8.69 1.54
C THR A 82 -17.71 8.43 1.73
N GLU A 83 -16.94 9.48 2.03
CA GLU A 83 -15.51 9.33 2.36
C GLU A 83 -15.29 8.43 3.58
N GLU A 84 -16.16 8.52 4.60
CA GLU A 84 -16.12 7.65 5.78
C GLU A 84 -16.29 6.18 5.40
N GLN A 85 -17.25 5.87 4.52
CA GLN A 85 -17.46 4.50 4.05
C GLN A 85 -16.32 3.97 3.19
N ILE A 86 -15.66 4.83 2.40
CA ILE A 86 -14.47 4.44 1.64
C ILE A 86 -13.36 4.02 2.61
N LEU A 87 -13.11 4.83 3.63
CA LEU A 87 -12.07 4.59 4.62
C LEU A 87 -12.36 3.35 5.50
N ASP A 88 -13.62 3.09 5.82
CA ASP A 88 -14.07 1.89 6.53
C ASP A 88 -13.82 0.62 5.69
N VAL A 89 -14.10 0.68 4.38
CA VAL A 89 -13.77 -0.40 3.44
C VAL A 89 -12.25 -0.61 3.36
N ASP A 90 -11.46 0.45 3.29
CA ASP A 90 -9.99 0.34 3.29
C ASP A 90 -9.47 -0.34 4.57
N CYS A 91 -10.00 0.01 5.75
CA CYS A 91 -9.66 -0.66 7.01
C CYS A 91 -10.06 -2.14 7.02
N THR A 92 -11.25 -2.47 6.48
CA THR A 92 -11.71 -3.86 6.32
C THR A 92 -10.76 -4.66 5.43
N ILE A 93 -10.22 -4.06 4.37
CA ILE A 93 -9.24 -4.73 3.50
C ILE A 93 -7.91 -4.93 4.21
N ILE A 94 -7.49 -3.97 5.05
CA ILE A 94 -6.27 -4.09 5.87
C ILE A 94 -6.38 -5.25 6.86
N ASP A 95 -7.56 -5.53 7.41
CA ASP A 95 -7.77 -6.66 8.32
C ASP A 95 -7.40 -8.00 7.67
N ASP A 96 -7.71 -8.15 6.38
CA ASP A 96 -7.39 -9.33 5.57
C ASP A 96 -5.95 -9.32 4.98
N CYS A 97 -5.18 -8.27 5.19
CA CYS A 97 -3.77 -8.19 4.79
C CYS A 97 -2.86 -8.63 5.94
N ASP A 98 -1.65 -9.05 5.66
CA ASP A 98 -0.65 -9.42 6.68
C ASP A 98 0.21 -8.22 7.09
N ALA A 99 0.34 -7.21 6.23
CA ALA A 99 1.08 -5.98 6.53
C ALA A 99 0.55 -4.75 5.77
N VAL A 100 0.93 -3.58 6.26
CA VAL A 100 0.68 -2.29 5.60
C VAL A 100 1.99 -1.60 5.26
N ILE A 101 2.13 -1.10 4.04
CA ILE A 101 3.23 -0.22 3.66
C ILE A 101 2.65 1.13 3.23
N CYS A 102 3.15 2.23 3.79
CA CYS A 102 2.60 3.56 3.57
C CYS A 102 3.61 4.49 2.91
N ARG A 103 3.26 4.95 1.70
CA ARG A 103 4.07 5.89 0.93
C ARG A 103 3.93 7.32 1.46
N VAL A 104 5.05 7.98 1.71
CA VAL A 104 5.15 9.43 1.90
C VAL A 104 5.99 10.07 0.78
N GLU A 105 5.55 11.22 0.27
CA GLU A 105 6.09 11.82 -0.97
C GLU A 105 7.38 12.63 -0.73
N ALA A 106 7.55 13.24 0.45
CA ALA A 106 8.68 14.13 0.72
C ALA A 106 9.09 14.19 2.19
N ILE A 107 10.30 14.70 2.44
CA ILE A 107 10.72 15.15 3.78
C ILE A 107 9.75 16.26 4.21
N GLY A 108 8.95 15.98 5.23
CA GLY A 108 7.90 16.88 5.74
C GLY A 108 6.47 16.52 5.31
N ASP A 109 6.27 15.56 4.41
CA ASP A 109 4.95 14.93 4.23
C ASP A 109 4.63 14.13 5.50
N GLN A 110 3.59 14.56 6.20
CA GLN A 110 3.13 13.91 7.43
C GLN A 110 2.01 12.92 7.10
N LEU A 111 1.90 11.88 7.91
CA LEU A 111 0.73 11.01 7.89
C LEU A 111 -0.52 11.86 8.16
N GLN A 112 -1.40 11.91 7.17
CA GLN A 112 -2.63 12.70 7.18
C GLN A 112 -3.69 12.06 6.29
N GLY A 113 -4.96 12.42 6.50
CA GLY A 113 -6.09 11.88 5.75
C GLY A 113 -6.21 10.37 5.87
N GLY A 114 -6.62 9.70 4.79
CA GLY A 114 -6.83 8.25 4.76
C GLY A 114 -5.61 7.44 5.23
N ARG A 115 -4.41 7.79 4.76
CA ARG A 115 -3.16 7.13 5.22
C ARG A 115 -2.99 7.12 6.73
N LYS A 116 -3.35 8.22 7.41
CA LYS A 116 -3.26 8.27 8.88
C LYS A 116 -4.26 7.31 9.51
N ILE A 117 -5.48 7.28 9.01
CA ILE A 117 -6.54 6.40 9.50
C ILE A 117 -6.13 4.93 9.31
N GLU A 118 -5.59 4.59 8.13
CA GLU A 118 -5.09 3.24 7.81
C GLU A 118 -3.92 2.81 8.72
N ILE A 119 -2.97 3.71 9.00
CA ILE A 119 -1.86 3.43 9.92
C ILE A 119 -2.34 3.33 11.37
N ASP A 120 -3.22 4.22 11.82
CA ASP A 120 -3.81 4.16 13.15
C ASP A 120 -4.60 2.84 13.33
N HIS A 121 -5.30 2.37 12.28
CA HIS A 121 -5.99 1.08 12.26
C HIS A 121 -5.00 -0.08 12.35
N ALA A 122 -3.95 -0.07 11.53
CA ALA A 122 -2.88 -1.07 11.59
C ALA A 122 -2.24 -1.15 12.99
N GLU A 123 -1.97 -0.02 13.64
CA GLU A 123 -1.50 0.04 15.02
C GLU A 123 -2.50 -0.60 15.99
N ALA A 124 -3.77 -0.22 15.91
CA ALA A 124 -4.83 -0.72 16.79
C ALA A 124 -5.02 -2.25 16.65
N THR A 125 -4.82 -2.80 15.46
CA THR A 125 -4.97 -4.23 15.18
C THR A 125 -3.65 -5.01 15.27
N ASN A 126 -2.56 -4.40 15.73
CA ASN A 126 -1.21 -4.97 15.78
C ASN A 126 -0.72 -5.51 14.42
N LYS A 127 -1.11 -4.87 13.32
CA LYS A 127 -0.66 -5.20 11.98
C LYS A 127 0.73 -4.57 11.74
N PRO A 128 1.74 -5.35 11.32
CA PRO A 128 3.05 -4.79 11.04
C PRO A 128 2.97 -3.80 9.88
N TYR A 129 3.61 -2.64 10.07
CA TYR A 129 3.64 -1.61 9.03
C TYR A 129 4.99 -0.91 8.91
N ILE A 130 5.21 -0.26 7.76
CA ILE A 130 6.31 0.68 7.53
C ILE A 130 5.80 1.93 6.81
N VAL A 131 6.32 3.09 7.20
CA VAL A 131 6.20 4.32 6.42
C VAL A 131 7.49 4.53 5.64
N PHE A 132 7.39 4.79 4.33
CA PHE A 132 8.56 4.85 3.45
C PHE A 132 8.50 6.01 2.45
N ALA A 133 9.66 6.60 2.19
CA ALA A 133 9.88 7.72 1.28
C ALA A 133 10.56 7.29 -0.03
N HIS A 134 11.09 6.08 -0.13
CA HIS A 134 11.62 5.49 -1.36
C HIS A 134 11.22 4.02 -1.50
N ALA A 135 10.88 3.59 -2.72
CA ALA A 135 10.38 2.24 -2.98
C ALA A 135 11.34 1.12 -2.51
N TYR A 136 12.66 1.37 -2.54
CA TYR A 136 13.65 0.39 -2.06
C TYR A 136 13.56 0.14 -0.54
N GLU A 137 13.07 1.11 0.24
CA GLU A 137 12.87 0.95 1.69
C GLU A 137 11.75 -0.04 1.97
N ALA A 138 10.63 0.07 1.24
CA ALA A 138 9.54 -0.90 1.29
C ALA A 138 10.02 -2.29 0.87
N VAL A 139 10.81 -2.40 -0.20
CA VAL A 139 11.37 -3.68 -0.65
C VAL A 139 12.25 -4.32 0.41
N ASN A 140 13.19 -3.56 0.99
CA ASN A 140 14.08 -4.07 2.03
C ASN A 140 13.30 -4.55 3.26
N TRP A 141 12.28 -3.78 3.68
CA TRP A 141 11.45 -4.15 4.81
C TRP A 141 10.64 -5.41 4.54
N LEU A 142 9.98 -5.51 3.38
CA LEU A 142 9.20 -6.69 2.99
C LEU A 142 10.06 -7.95 2.90
N VAL A 143 11.24 -7.87 2.27
CA VAL A 143 12.18 -9.00 2.23
C VAL A 143 12.55 -9.47 3.63
N HIS A 144 12.76 -8.53 4.56
CA HIS A 144 13.06 -8.87 5.94
C HIS A 144 11.87 -9.51 6.68
N GLN A 145 10.63 -9.03 6.48
CA GLN A 145 9.43 -9.67 7.06
C GLN A 145 9.26 -11.11 6.54
N ILE A 146 9.38 -11.27 5.23
CA ILE A 146 9.36 -12.54 4.53
C ILE A 146 10.38 -13.52 5.13
N MET A 147 11.62 -13.08 5.32
CA MET A 147 12.69 -13.93 5.85
C MET A 147 12.49 -14.33 7.30
N LYS A 148 11.78 -13.53 8.09
CA LYS A 148 11.47 -13.85 9.49
C LYS A 148 10.31 -14.83 9.63
N GLY A 149 9.34 -14.79 8.70
CA GLY A 149 8.11 -15.57 8.81
C GLY A 149 7.16 -15.02 9.90
N ASP A 150 7.27 -13.74 10.24
CA ASP A 150 6.47 -13.07 11.28
C ASP A 150 5.13 -12.51 10.73
N TYR A 151 4.48 -13.21 9.79
CA TYR A 151 3.25 -12.76 9.11
C TYR A 151 2.26 -13.90 8.89
#